data_AF-A0A927NH01-F1
#
_entry.id   AF-A0A927NH01-F1
#
_cell.length_a   1.000
_cell.length_b   1.000
_cell.length_c   1.000
_cell.angle_alpha   90.00
_cell.angle_beta   90.00
_cell.angle_gamma   90.00
#
_symmetry.space_group_name_H-M   'P 1'
#
loop_
_entity.id
_entity.type
_entity.pdbx_description
1 polymer ?
#
loop_
_entity_poly.entity_id
_entity_poly.type
_entity_poly.pdbx_seq_one_letter_code
_entity_poly.pdbx_strand_id
1 'polypeptide(L)'
;MKDKQMGKFESVKQLYDAYCALESEFTKRCQKMAEMEKELEELKRRQTEVPDVKNLLSDGDFVKEHVLTNEQVVGAVVAEYLKSLNKKDKVSVLGSDGAVALFVSKKPTSLKEAKELADVIIRQG
;
A
#
# COMPACT_ATOMS: atom_id res chain seq x y z
N MET A 1 -45.86 -63.60 15.53
CA MET A 1 -45.98 -62.16 15.81
C MET A 1 -45.61 -61.45 14.52
N LYS A 2 -46.55 -60.77 13.85
CA LYS A 2 -46.28 -60.14 12.55
C LYS A 2 -45.57 -58.81 12.81
N ASP A 3 -44.34 -58.66 12.32
CA ASP A 3 -43.66 -57.37 12.30
C ASP A 3 -44.46 -56.43 11.39
N LYS A 4 -45.21 -55.53 12.03
CA LYS A 4 -45.99 -54.50 11.35
C LYS A 4 -44.98 -53.54 10.72
N GLN A 5 -44.78 -53.66 9.41
CA GLN A 5 -43.87 -52.84 8.62
C GLN A 5 -44.14 -51.34 8.90
N MET A 6 -43.23 -50.66 9.61
CA MET A 6 -43.35 -49.27 10.06
C MET A 6 -42.76 -48.32 9.00
N GLY A 7 -43.25 -48.43 7.75
CA GLY A 7 -42.82 -47.58 6.64
C GLY A 7 -41.32 -47.73 6.32
N LYS A 8 -40.52 -46.68 6.60
CA LYS A 8 -39.07 -46.64 6.33
C LYS A 8 -38.23 -47.53 7.26
N PHE A 9 -38.81 -48.04 8.35
CA PHE A 9 -38.14 -48.88 9.33
C PHE A 9 -38.81 -50.25 9.39
N GLU A 10 -37.98 -51.29 9.46
CA GLU A 10 -38.38 -52.69 9.43
C GLU A 10 -38.99 -53.15 10.77
N SER A 11 -38.61 -52.51 11.88
CA SER A 11 -39.14 -52.81 13.21
C SER A 11 -39.22 -51.58 14.12
N VAL A 12 -40.04 -51.66 15.17
CA VAL A 12 -40.14 -50.62 16.23
C VAL A 12 -38.80 -50.41 16.92
N LYS A 13 -38.01 -51.48 17.09
CA LYS A 13 -36.66 -51.40 17.67
C LYS A 13 -35.72 -50.57 16.79
N GLN A 14 -35.73 -50.79 15.49
CA GLN A 14 -34.90 -50.03 14.55
C GLN A 14 -35.25 -48.53 14.54
N LEU A 15 -36.52 -48.18 14.70
CA LEU A 15 -36.96 -46.79 14.84
C LEU A 15 -36.40 -46.15 16.13
N TYR A 16 -36.44 -46.89 17.25
CA TYR A 16 -35.88 -46.43 18.52
C TYR A 16 -34.36 -46.24 18.43
N ASP A 17 -33.64 -47.20 17.84
CA ASP A 17 -32.19 -47.13 17.66
C ASP A 17 -31.81 -45.93 16.76
N ALA A 18 -32.58 -45.66 15.71
CA ALA A 18 -32.38 -44.50 14.84
C ALA A 18 -32.62 -43.16 15.57
N TYR A 19 -33.62 -43.09 16.46
CA TYR A 19 -33.86 -41.91 17.29
C TYR A 19 -32.70 -41.66 18.25
N CYS A 20 -32.25 -42.68 18.98
CA CYS A 20 -31.11 -42.56 19.90
C CYS A 20 -29.81 -42.18 19.16
N ALA A 21 -29.58 -42.73 17.97
CA ALA A 21 -28.47 -42.32 17.13
C ALA A 21 -28.56 -40.84 16.75
N LEU A 22 -29.74 -40.36 16.33
CA LEU A 22 -29.97 -38.96 15.97
C LEU A 22 -29.77 -38.00 17.15
N GLU A 23 -30.28 -38.36 18.33
CA GLU A 23 -30.11 -37.58 19.56
C GLU A 23 -28.63 -37.45 19.95
N SER A 24 -27.87 -38.55 19.80
CA SER A 24 -26.42 -38.54 20.05
C SER A 24 -25.66 -37.64 19.06
N GLU A 25 -26.06 -37.65 17.78
CA GLU A 25 -25.46 -36.80 16.74
C GLU A 25 -25.82 -35.33 16.94
N PHE A 26 -27.04 -35.02 17.39
CA PHE A 26 -27.45 -33.66 17.71
C PHE A 26 -26.62 -33.12 18.88
N THR A 27 -26.44 -33.92 19.93
CA THR A 27 -25.63 -33.55 21.10
C THR A 27 -24.18 -33.27 20.71
N LYS A 28 -23.55 -34.17 19.94
CA LYS A 28 -22.17 -33.97 19.45
C LYS A 28 -22.04 -32.73 18.58
N ARG A 29 -23.02 -32.46 17.70
CA ARG A 29 -23.02 -31.27 16.83
C ARG A 29 -23.16 -29.99 17.64
N CYS A 30 -24.02 -29.96 18.64
CA CYS A 30 -24.16 -28.82 19.55
C CYS A 30 -22.87 -28.54 20.32
N GLN A 31 -22.21 -29.59 20.84
CA GLN A 31 -20.91 -29.46 21.50
C GLN A 31 -19.85 -28.87 20.56
N LYS A 32 -19.72 -29.45 19.36
CA LYS A 32 -18.77 -28.96 18.35
C LYS A 32 -19.06 -27.52 17.92
N MET A 33 -20.34 -27.15 17.80
CA MET A 33 -20.74 -25.79 17.45
C MET A 33 -20.30 -24.80 18.53
N ALA A 34 -20.54 -25.11 19.81
CA ALA A 34 -20.11 -24.28 20.93
C ALA A 34 -18.58 -24.13 21.00
N GLU A 35 -17.83 -25.20 20.74
CA GLU A 35 -16.36 -25.17 20.66
C GLU A 35 -15.88 -24.25 19.52
N MET A 36 -16.46 -24.39 18.31
CA MET A 36 -16.10 -23.54 17.17
C MET A 36 -16.49 -22.07 17.38
N GLU A 37 -17.64 -21.80 18.01
CA GLU A 37 -18.05 -20.43 18.36
C GLU A 37 -17.09 -19.79 19.36
N LYS A 38 -16.65 -20.55 20.37
CA LYS A 38 -15.63 -20.10 21.33
C LYS A 38 -14.28 -19.83 20.65
N GLU A 39 -13.82 -20.73 19.78
CA GLU A 39 -12.57 -20.54 19.04
C GLU A 39 -12.63 -19.30 18.14
N LEU A 40 -13.77 -19.07 17.47
CA LEU A 40 -14.00 -17.86 16.70
C LEU A 40 -13.99 -16.60 17.58
N GLU A 41 -14.57 -16.65 18.77
CA GLU A 41 -14.54 -15.53 19.71
C GLU A 41 -13.10 -15.23 20.18
N GLU A 42 -12.32 -16.26 20.52
CA GLU A 42 -10.92 -16.11 20.90
C GLU A 42 -10.07 -15.54 19.76
N LEU A 43 -10.26 -16.01 18.53
CA LEU A 43 -9.58 -15.47 17.35
C LEU A 43 -9.98 -14.02 17.06
N LYS A 44 -11.26 -13.67 17.21
CA LYS A 44 -11.73 -12.29 17.08
C LYS A 44 -11.09 -11.39 18.13
N ARG A 45 -10.98 -11.83 19.39
CA ARG A 45 -10.29 -11.07 20.44
C ARG A 45 -8.82 -10.80 20.07
N ARG A 46 -8.11 -11.81 19.57
CA ARG A 46 -6.73 -11.65 19.07
C ARG A 46 -6.64 -10.69 17.87
N GLN A 47 -7.65 -10.66 17.00
CA GLN A 47 -7.69 -9.72 15.87
C GLN A 47 -8.08 -8.30 16.28
N THR A 48 -8.91 -8.11 17.30
CA THR A 48 -9.25 -6.76 17.82
C THR A 48 -8.08 -6.08 18.53
N GLU A 49 -7.04 -6.86 18.87
CA GLU A 49 -5.77 -6.33 19.39
C GLU A 49 -4.86 -5.79 18.28
N VAL A 50 -5.23 -5.89 17.00
CA VAL A 50 -4.51 -5.18 15.93
C VAL A 50 -4.87 -3.69 16.06
N PRO A 51 -3.97 -2.84 16.57
CA PRO A 51 -4.27 -1.42 16.68
C PRO A 51 -4.61 -0.89 15.30
N ASP A 52 -5.63 -0.02 15.22
CA ASP A 52 -5.99 0.66 13.98
C ASP A 52 -4.71 1.24 13.37
N VAL A 53 -4.32 0.73 12.21
CA VAL A 53 -3.04 1.03 11.55
C VAL A 53 -2.86 2.54 11.39
N LYS A 54 -3.96 3.28 11.27
CA LYS A 54 -3.98 4.76 11.22
C LYS A 54 -3.47 5.42 12.50
N ASN A 55 -3.81 4.88 13.66
CA ASN A 55 -3.33 5.40 14.94
C ASN A 55 -1.85 5.08 15.14
N LEU A 56 -1.39 3.90 14.68
CA LEU A 56 0.02 3.51 14.78
C LEU A 56 0.92 4.36 13.86
N LEU A 57 0.44 4.70 12.66
CA LEU A 57 1.12 5.61 11.74
C LEU A 57 1.17 7.07 12.22
N SER A 58 0.32 7.42 13.20
CA SER A 58 0.31 8.76 13.81
C SER A 58 1.26 8.86 14.99
N ASP A 59 1.73 7.71 15.52
CA ASP A 59 2.74 7.67 16.56
C ASP A 59 4.12 8.02 15.98
N GLY A 60 4.68 9.13 16.45
CA GLY A 60 5.95 9.65 15.96
C GLY A 60 7.14 8.73 16.23
N ASP A 61 7.06 7.89 17.27
CA ASP A 61 8.14 6.97 17.61
C ASP A 61 8.13 5.74 16.68
N PHE A 62 6.93 5.20 16.39
CA PHE A 62 6.76 4.11 15.42
C PHE A 62 7.24 4.50 14.01
N VAL A 63 6.88 5.70 13.55
CA VAL A 63 7.30 6.19 12.22
C VAL A 63 8.82 6.32 12.14
N LYS A 64 9.47 6.83 13.18
CA LYS A 64 10.93 6.97 13.20
C LYS A 64 11.64 5.62 13.17
N GLU A 65 11.21 4.68 14.00
CA GLU A 65 11.91 3.40 14.14
C GLU A 65 11.61 2.41 13.01
N HIS A 66 10.37 2.37 12.50
CA HIS A 66 9.93 1.31 11.59
C HIS A 66 9.69 1.79 10.16
N VAL A 67 9.25 3.03 9.97
CA VAL A 67 8.92 3.57 8.62
C VAL A 67 10.13 4.27 8.00
N LEU A 68 10.86 5.09 8.77
CA LEU A 68 12.06 5.79 8.27
C LEU A 68 13.30 4.91 8.17
N THR A 69 13.36 3.79 8.92
CA THR A 69 14.47 2.85 8.85
C THR A 69 14.42 1.98 7.58
N ASN A 70 13.23 1.75 7.01
CA ASN A 70 13.10 0.96 5.80
C ASN A 70 13.42 1.81 4.55
N GLU A 71 14.58 1.58 3.96
CA GLU A 71 15.06 2.29 2.77
C GLU A 71 14.09 2.21 1.57
N GLN A 72 13.37 1.10 1.40
CA GLN A 72 12.42 0.96 0.28
C GLN A 72 11.21 1.88 0.45
N VAL A 73 10.71 2.00 1.69
CA VAL A 73 9.56 2.85 2.01
C VAL A 73 9.97 4.32 1.89
N VAL A 74 11.11 4.70 2.46
CA VAL A 74 11.66 6.05 2.33
C VAL A 74 11.88 6.42 0.87
N GLY A 75 12.50 5.54 0.08
CA GLY A 75 12.74 5.75 -1.34
C GLY A 75 11.46 5.98 -2.14
N ALA A 76 10.41 5.20 -1.86
CA ALA A 76 9.10 5.37 -2.50
C ALA A 76 8.45 6.71 -2.15
N VAL A 77 8.44 7.09 -0.87
CA VAL A 77 7.89 8.37 -0.39
C VAL A 77 8.66 9.56 -1.00
N VAL A 78 9.99 9.51 -0.98
CA VAL A 78 10.84 10.55 -1.57
C VAL A 78 10.62 10.65 -3.08
N ALA A 79 10.50 9.52 -3.79
CA ALA A 79 10.23 9.53 -5.22
C ALA A 79 8.87 10.15 -5.54
N GLU A 80 7.83 9.86 -4.77
CA GLU A 80 6.52 10.49 -4.93
C GLU A 80 6.57 12.00 -4.65
N TYR A 81 7.29 12.40 -3.59
CA TYR A 81 7.50 13.81 -3.25
C TYR A 81 8.24 14.56 -4.37
N LEU A 82 9.36 14.04 -4.87
CA LEU A 82 10.12 14.65 -5.97
C LEU A 82 9.29 14.69 -7.28
N LYS A 83 8.48 13.66 -7.56
CA LYS A 83 7.53 13.69 -8.68
C LYS A 83 6.49 14.80 -8.50
N SER A 84 6.02 15.05 -7.27
CA SER A 84 5.08 16.14 -6.98
C SER A 84 5.72 17.52 -7.15
N LEU A 85 7.01 17.67 -6.78
CA LEU A 85 7.77 18.90 -6.99
C LEU A 85 8.05 19.17 -8.46
N ASN A 86 8.46 18.16 -9.23
CA ASN A 86 8.69 18.31 -10.67
C ASN A 86 7.43 18.70 -11.47
N LYS A 87 6.23 18.49 -10.91
CA LYS A 87 4.96 18.94 -11.53
C LYS A 87 4.64 20.39 -11.22
N LYS A 88 5.08 20.92 -10.08
CA LYS A 88 4.91 22.33 -9.72
C LYS A 88 6.06 23.11 -10.35
N ASP A 89 5.80 23.55 -11.59
CA ASP A 89 6.46 24.63 -12.32
C ASP A 89 7.98 24.75 -12.15
N LYS A 90 8.70 24.55 -13.25
CA LYS A 90 10.07 25.08 -13.38
C LYS A 90 9.99 26.57 -13.06
N VAL A 91 10.34 26.96 -11.83
CA VAL A 91 10.49 28.35 -11.48
C VAL A 91 11.58 28.87 -12.40
N SER A 92 11.20 29.75 -13.33
CA SER A 92 12.13 30.36 -14.27
C SER A 92 13.08 31.23 -13.47
N VAL A 93 14.21 30.68 -13.04
CA VAL A 93 15.27 31.48 -12.43
C VAL A 93 16.00 32.16 -13.59
N LEU A 94 15.83 33.48 -13.65
CA LEU A 94 15.97 34.36 -14.83
C LEU A 94 14.91 34.04 -15.90
N GLY A 95 13.99 35.00 -16.09
CA GLY A 95 13.18 35.04 -17.30
C GLY A 95 14.09 35.19 -18.51
N SER A 96 13.59 34.79 -19.67
CA SER A 96 14.31 34.89 -20.96
C SER A 96 14.64 36.33 -21.38
N ASP A 97 14.53 37.30 -20.48
CA ASP A 97 14.78 38.71 -20.71
C ASP A 97 15.81 39.22 -19.71
N GLY A 98 17.03 39.22 -20.21
CA GLY A 98 18.25 39.71 -19.64
C GLY A 98 19.24 39.53 -20.76
N ALA A 99 19.74 40.62 -21.34
CA ALA A 99 20.66 40.54 -22.45
C ALA A 99 21.86 39.67 -22.04
N VAL A 100 21.92 38.44 -22.55
CA VAL A 100 23.17 37.68 -22.55
C VAL A 100 24.12 38.57 -23.30
N ALA A 101 25.18 39.03 -22.63
CA ALA A 101 26.16 39.86 -23.29
C ALA A 101 26.59 39.13 -24.57
N LEU A 102 26.28 39.73 -25.74
CA LEU A 102 26.54 39.21 -27.07
C LEU A 102 28.05 39.21 -27.38
N PHE A 103 28.89 38.88 -26.41
CA PHE A 103 30.29 38.63 -26.67
C PHE A 103 30.38 37.28 -27.37
N VAL A 104 30.90 37.31 -28.60
CA VAL A 104 31.26 36.12 -29.34
C VAL A 104 32.16 35.26 -28.44
N SER A 105 31.76 34.02 -28.17
CA SER A 105 32.44 33.11 -27.23
C SER A 105 33.86 32.71 -27.65
N LYS A 106 34.33 33.17 -28.81
CA LYS A 106 35.67 32.94 -29.34
C LYS A 106 36.58 34.10 -28.98
N LYS A 107 37.57 33.83 -28.12
CA LYS A 107 38.66 34.76 -27.82
C LYS A 107 39.53 34.88 -29.08
N PRO A 108 39.70 36.06 -29.68
CA PRO A 108 40.57 36.19 -30.84
C PRO A 108 42.01 35.89 -30.41
N THR A 109 42.68 34.96 -31.10
CA THR A 109 44.05 34.56 -30.76
C THR A 109 45.10 35.39 -31.51
N SER A 110 44.65 36.30 -32.39
CA SER A 110 45.49 37.21 -33.17
C SER A 110 44.93 38.63 -33.18
N LEU A 111 45.82 39.62 -33.25
CA LEU A 111 45.47 41.04 -33.30
C LEU A 111 44.60 41.39 -34.53
N LYS A 112 44.82 40.70 -35.66
CA LYS A 112 44.03 40.90 -36.88
C LYS A 112 42.59 40.42 -36.71
N GLU A 113 42.41 39.22 -36.15
CA GLU A 113 41.10 38.62 -35.88
C GLU A 113 40.32 39.42 -34.82
N ALA A 114 41.01 39.95 -33.81
CA ALA A 114 40.41 40.82 -32.80
C ALA A 114 39.85 42.11 -33.41
N LYS A 115 40.56 42.71 -34.37
CA LYS A 115 40.14 43.93 -35.05
C LYS A 115 38.87 43.70 -35.89
N GLU A 116 38.85 42.63 -36.69
CA GLU A 116 37.68 42.30 -37.52
C GLU A 116 36.42 42.05 -36.65
N LEU A 117 36.59 41.34 -35.54
CA LEU A 117 35.50 41.04 -34.62
C LEU A 117 34.97 42.31 -33.92
N ALA A 118 35.86 43.24 -33.55
CA ALA A 118 35.48 44.54 -33.01
C ALA A 118 34.72 45.40 -34.03
N ASP A 119 35.16 45.44 -35.29
CA ASP A 119 34.50 46.19 -36.36
C ASP A 119 33.07 45.66 -36.63
N VAL A 120 32.86 44.34 -36.50
CA VAL A 120 31.53 43.72 -36.62
C VAL A 120 30.61 44.10 -35.45
N ILE A 121 31.13 44.10 -34.22
CA ILE A 121 30.35 44.49 -33.02
C ILE A 121 29.95 45.96 -33.10
N ILE A 122 30.87 46.85 -33.50
CA ILE A 122 30.61 48.29 -33.60
C ILE A 122 29.59 48.63 -34.70
N ARG A 123 29.51 47.82 -35.77
CA ARG A 123 28.54 48.02 -36.86
C ARG A 123 27.15 47.47 -36.57
N GLN A 124 27.01 46.53 -35.64
CA GLN A 124 25.75 45.88 -35.29
C GLN A 124 25.09 46.46 -34.03
N GLY A 125 25.82 47.26 -33.25
CA GLY A 125 25.28 48.09 -32.17
C GLY A 125 24.90 49.48 -32.66
#